data_AF-A0A395JRH8-F1
#
_entry.id   AF-A0A395JRH8-F1
#
_cell.length_a   1.000
_cell.length_b   1.000
_cell.length_c   1.000
_cell.angle_alpha   90.00
_cell.angle_beta   90.00
_cell.angle_gamma   90.00
#
_symmetry.space_group_name_H-M   'P 1'
#
loop_
_entity.id
_entity.type
_entity.pdbx_description
1 polymer ?
#
loop_
_entity_poly.entity_id
_entity_poly.type
_entity_poly.pdbx_seq_one_letter_code
_entity_poly.pdbx_strand_id
1 'polypeptide(L)'
;MNQLLKRFDNVYFIIGHKLLGLYFFVPGVMKIVDYQNTLTLMVSKGVPLANALLPVTILLQVGLGLSIIVGKNLRISALILFGLTILINVFIHNFWSLSGDPSQAHEMQNFIKNLAIAAGLLVLASKGKD
;
A
#
# COMPACT_ATOMS: atom_id res chain seq x y z
N MET A 1 16.96 -29.72 2.57
CA MET A 1 16.16 -28.48 2.39
C MET A 1 14.83 -28.70 3.10
N ASN A 2 14.71 -28.15 4.30
CA ASN A 2 14.34 -28.93 5.49
C ASN A 2 12.84 -29.03 5.79
N GLN A 3 12.36 -30.22 6.15
CA GLN A 3 11.03 -30.41 6.76
C GLN A 3 10.79 -29.49 7.98
N LEU A 4 11.86 -29.08 8.67
CA LEU A 4 11.84 -28.08 9.73
C LEU A 4 11.34 -26.71 9.25
N LEU A 5 11.76 -26.23 8.08
CA LEU A 5 11.34 -24.93 7.54
C LEU A 5 9.85 -24.95 7.18
N LYS A 6 9.36 -26.06 6.62
CA LYS A 6 7.94 -26.25 6.29
C LYS A 6 7.00 -26.17 7.48
N ARG A 7 7.48 -26.50 8.70
CA ARG A 7 6.67 -26.38 9.93
C ARG A 7 6.29 -24.93 10.25
N PHE A 8 7.08 -23.97 9.76
CA PHE A 8 6.89 -22.55 10.04
C PHE A 8 6.24 -21.79 8.87
N ASP A 9 5.94 -22.44 7.75
CA ASP A 9 5.31 -21.81 6.57
C ASP A 9 4.03 -21.03 6.95
N ASN A 10 3.20 -21.62 7.81
CA ASN A 10 1.98 -20.98 8.32
C ASN A 10 2.29 -19.76 9.20
N VAL A 11 3.34 -19.82 10.03
CA VAL A 11 3.75 -18.71 10.89
C VAL A 11 4.26 -17.55 10.04
N TYR A 12 5.12 -17.84 9.05
CA TYR A 12 5.64 -16.84 8.12
C TYR A 12 4.52 -16.20 7.30
N PHE A 13 3.56 -17.01 6.83
CA PHE A 13 2.39 -16.51 6.13
C PHE A 13 1.56 -15.57 7.01
N ILE A 14 1.22 -15.98 8.24
CA ILE A 14 0.42 -15.20 9.18
C ILE A 14 1.09 -13.86 9.50
N ILE A 15 2.38 -13.88 9.81
CA ILE A 15 3.13 -12.67 10.12
C ILE A 15 3.22 -11.78 8.88
N GLY A 16 3.56 -12.34 7.72
CA GLY A 16 3.75 -11.61 6.48
C GLY A 16 2.49 -10.87 6.03
N HIS A 17 1.34 -11.55 6.00
CA HIS A 17 0.10 -10.88 5.59
C HIS A 17 -0.33 -9.82 6.61
N LYS A 18 -0.16 -10.05 7.92
CA LYS A 18 -0.48 -9.04 8.94
C LYS A 18 0.38 -7.79 8.80
N LEU A 19 1.69 -7.94 8.56
CA LEU A 19 2.59 -6.80 8.33
C LEU A 19 2.22 -6.03 7.06
N LEU A 20 1.91 -6.73 5.96
CA LEU A 20 1.42 -6.09 4.74
C LEU A 20 0.11 -5.34 4.99
N GLY A 21 -0.86 -5.94 5.70
CA GLY A 21 -2.11 -5.27 6.02
C GLY A 21 -1.91 -4.05 6.93
N LEU A 22 -1.01 -4.13 7.91
CA LEU A 22 -0.65 -3.02 8.81
C LEU A 22 -0.06 -1.84 8.04
N TYR A 23 0.75 -2.11 7.02
CA TYR A 23 1.33 -1.09 6.15
C TYR A 23 0.26 -0.22 5.46
N PHE A 24 -0.92 -0.77 5.17
CA PHE A 24 -2.04 0.00 4.61
C PHE A 24 -2.94 0.59 5.70
N PHE A 25 -3.25 -0.19 6.73
CA PHE A 25 -4.17 0.22 7.78
C PHE A 25 -3.70 1.47 8.51
N VAL A 26 -2.44 1.50 8.97
CA VAL A 26 -1.91 2.63 9.76
C VAL A 26 -1.88 3.93 8.96
N PRO A 27 -1.27 4.01 7.76
CA PRO A 27 -1.31 5.22 6.94
C PRO A 27 -2.72 5.59 6.48
N GLY A 28 -3.64 4.62 6.33
CA GLY A 28 -5.04 4.88 6.04
C GLY A 28 -5.73 5.64 7.17
N VAL A 29 -5.54 5.21 8.43
CA VAL A 29 -6.04 5.92 9.62
C VAL A 29 -5.37 7.29 9.78
N MET A 30 -4.06 7.38 9.56
CA MET A 30 -3.34 8.65 9.66
C MET A 30 -3.85 9.70 8.67
N LYS A 31 -4.33 9.30 7.47
CA LYS A 31 -4.97 10.22 6.52
C LYS A 31 -6.30 10.79 7.00
N ILE A 32 -6.98 10.15 7.96
CA ILE A 32 -8.19 10.70 8.57
C ILE A 32 -7.80 11.84 9.52
N VAL A 33 -6.72 11.64 10.30
CA VAL A 33 -6.19 12.64 11.22
C VAL A 33 -5.57 13.81 10.44
N ASP A 34 -4.84 13.52 9.36
CA ASP A 34 -4.09 14.49 8.55
C ASP A 34 -4.78 14.79 7.21
N TYR A 35 -6.11 14.82 7.22
CA TYR A 35 -6.93 14.86 6.00
C TYR A 35 -6.62 16.08 5.12
N GLN A 36 -6.59 17.27 5.72
CA GLN A 36 -6.43 18.52 4.97
C GLN A 36 -5.04 18.64 4.32
N ASN A 37 -3.99 18.21 5.02
CA ASN A 37 -2.63 18.22 4.48
C ASN A 37 -2.48 17.19 3.37
N THR A 38 -3.05 15.99 3.55
CA THR A 38 -3.07 14.96 2.51
C THR A 38 -3.80 15.44 1.26
N LEU A 39 -4.96 16.08 1.42
CA LEU A 39 -5.72 16.64 0.31
C LEU A 39 -4.93 17.72 -0.44
N THR A 40 -4.28 18.61 0.32
CA THR A 40 -3.45 19.69 -0.24
C THR A 40 -2.28 19.13 -1.04
N LEU A 41 -1.62 18.08 -0.53
CA LEU A 41 -0.57 17.35 -1.25
C LEU A 41 -1.10 16.69 -2.53
N MET A 42 -2.27 16.04 -2.49
CA MET A 42 -2.85 15.42 -3.68
C MET A 42 -3.15 16.45 -4.77
N VAL A 43 -3.68 17.61 -4.39
CA VAL A 43 -3.94 18.72 -5.33
C VAL A 43 -2.64 19.26 -5.91
N SER A 44 -1.60 19.49 -5.09
CA SER A 44 -0.30 19.99 -5.58
C SER A 44 0.41 19.00 -6.49
N LYS A 45 0.19 17.69 -6.29
CA LYS A 45 0.66 16.60 -7.16
C LYS A 45 -0.21 16.36 -8.40
N GLY A 46 -1.26 17.17 -8.61
CA GLY A 46 -2.12 17.08 -9.79
C GLY A 46 -3.01 15.85 -9.84
N VAL A 47 -3.36 15.25 -8.69
CA VAL A 47 -4.28 14.12 -8.63
C VAL A 47 -5.67 14.58 -9.08
N PRO A 48 -6.26 13.98 -10.13
CA PRO A 48 -7.60 14.35 -10.57
C PRO A 48 -8.63 13.98 -9.51
N LEU A 49 -9.66 14.81 -9.34
CA LEU A 49 -10.76 14.54 -8.39
C LEU A 49 -10.27 14.24 -6.95
N ALA A 50 -9.19 14.89 -6.49
CA ALA A 50 -8.56 14.63 -5.19
C ALA A 50 -9.54 14.61 -4.01
N ASN A 51 -10.55 15.51 -4.01
CA ASN A 51 -11.61 15.55 -3.00
C ASN A 51 -12.42 14.25 -2.88
N ALA A 52 -12.67 13.56 -4.01
CA ALA A 52 -13.39 12.30 -4.03
C ALA A 52 -12.45 11.11 -3.82
N LEU A 53 -11.24 11.16 -4.38
CA LEU A 53 -10.28 10.07 -4.31
C LEU A 53 -9.64 9.90 -2.92
N LEU A 54 -9.52 10.97 -2.12
CA LEU A 54 -8.96 10.85 -0.77
C LEU A 54 -9.84 9.98 0.15
N PRO A 55 -11.16 10.23 0.29
CA PRO A 55 -12.04 9.33 1.03
C PRO A 55 -12.03 7.89 0.52
N VAL A 56 -12.02 7.69 -0.82
CA VAL A 56 -11.93 6.35 -1.41
C VAL A 56 -10.62 5.67 -1.04
N THR A 57 -9.50 6.39 -1.11
CA THR A 57 -8.17 5.88 -0.73
C THR A 57 -8.15 5.48 0.75
N ILE A 58 -8.72 6.30 1.64
CA ILE A 58 -8.83 6.00 3.07
C ILE A 58 -9.66 4.73 3.28
N LEU A 59 -10.84 4.64 2.68
CA LEU A 59 -11.73 3.48 2.82
C LEU A 59 -11.05 2.20 2.33
N LEU A 60 -10.36 2.25 1.20
CA LEU A 60 -9.63 1.10 0.67
C LEU A 60 -8.44 0.71 1.57
N GLN A 61 -7.62 1.68 1.99
CA GLN A 61 -6.45 1.41 2.85
C GLN A 61 -6.85 0.84 4.22
N VAL A 62 -7.85 1.42 4.86
CA VAL A 62 -8.33 0.97 6.18
C VAL A 62 -9.10 -0.34 6.04
N GLY A 63 -10.08 -0.41 5.15
CA GLY A 63 -10.96 -1.57 4.99
C GLY A 63 -10.21 -2.81 4.49
N LEU A 64 -9.44 -2.68 3.40
CA LEU A 64 -8.71 -3.80 2.84
C LEU A 64 -7.43 -4.13 3.63
N GLY A 65 -6.79 -3.13 4.23
CA GLY A 65 -5.70 -3.37 5.18
C GLY A 65 -6.16 -4.23 6.36
N LEU A 66 -7.32 -3.91 6.94
CA LEU A 66 -7.93 -4.72 7.99
C LEU A 66 -8.36 -6.11 7.48
N SER A 67 -8.94 -6.20 6.29
CA SER A 67 -9.28 -7.49 5.66
C SER A 67 -8.06 -8.39 5.54
N ILE A 68 -6.91 -7.84 5.10
CA ILE A 68 -5.64 -8.56 5.03
C ILE A 68 -5.13 -8.96 6.42
N ILE A 69 -5.22 -8.08 7.43
CA ILE A 69 -4.80 -8.41 8.81
C ILE A 69 -5.58 -9.60 9.37
N VAL A 70 -6.90 -9.60 9.16
CA VAL A 70 -7.80 -10.68 9.62
C VAL A 70 -7.63 -11.95 8.79
N GLY A 71 -7.09 -11.86 7.56
CA GLY A 71 -6.94 -12.99 6.65
C GLY A 71 -8.19 -13.29 5.82
N LYS A 72 -9.08 -12.31 5.63
CA LYS A 72 -10.29 -12.43 4.81
C LYS A 72 -10.09 -11.81 3.42
N ASN A 73 -10.68 -12.43 2.38
CA ASN A 73 -10.64 -11.94 0.99
C ASN A 73 -9.23 -11.52 0.55
N LEU A 74 -8.22 -12.32 0.90
CA LEU A 74 -6.81 -11.94 0.77
C LEU A 74 -6.43 -11.59 -0.66
N ARG A 75 -6.91 -12.38 -1.64
CA ARG A 75 -6.57 -12.18 -3.05
C ARG A 75 -7.15 -10.88 -3.59
N ILE A 76 -8.46 -10.68 -3.42
CA ILE A 76 -9.14 -9.48 -3.90
C ILE A 76 -8.58 -8.23 -3.21
N SER A 77 -8.41 -8.28 -1.88
CA SER A 77 -7.88 -7.15 -1.11
C SER A 77 -6.46 -6.78 -1.57
N ALA A 78 -5.61 -7.78 -1.79
CA ALA A 78 -4.25 -7.55 -2.24
C ALA A 78 -4.18 -6.99 -3.67
N LEU A 79 -5.04 -7.45 -4.59
CA LEU A 79 -5.08 -6.92 -5.96
C LEU A 79 -5.58 -5.48 -6.02
N ILE A 80 -6.60 -5.13 -5.23
CA ILE A 80 -7.09 -3.74 -5.17
C ILE A 80 -6.02 -2.83 -4.56
N LEU A 81 -5.40 -3.24 -3.44
CA LEU A 81 -4.32 -2.47 -2.82
C LEU A 81 -3.07 -2.39 -3.70
N PHE A 82 -2.81 -3.39 -4.54
CA PHE A 82 -1.75 -3.35 -5.54
C PHE A 82 -2.01 -2.23 -6.54
N GLY A 83 -3.20 -2.21 -7.14
CA GLY A 83 -3.59 -1.14 -8.07
C GLY A 83 -3.51 0.24 -7.42
N LEU A 84 -4.02 0.38 -6.19
CA LEU A 84 -3.93 1.62 -5.43
C LEU A 84 -2.48 2.06 -5.18
N THR A 85 -1.59 1.11 -4.84
CA THR A 85 -0.16 1.40 -4.59
C THR A 85 0.53 1.91 -5.86
N ILE A 86 0.23 1.32 -7.02
CA ILE A 86 0.76 1.79 -8.30
C ILE A 86 0.27 3.21 -8.62
N LEU A 87 -1.02 3.49 -8.40
CA LEU A 87 -1.57 4.83 -8.59
C LEU A 87 -0.91 5.87 -7.66
N ILE A 88 -0.75 5.55 -6.37
CA ILE A 88 -0.04 6.42 -5.42
C ILE A 88 1.38 6.70 -5.90
N ASN A 89 2.09 5.69 -6.39
CA ASN A 89 3.44 5.86 -6.93
C ASN A 89 3.49 6.81 -8.13
N VAL A 90 2.58 6.65 -9.08
CA VAL A 90 2.54 7.46 -10.31
C VAL A 90 2.19 8.92 -10.04
N PHE A 91 1.31 9.19 -9.07
CA PHE A 91 0.88 10.56 -8.79
C PHE A 91 1.68 11.23 -7.67
N ILE A 92 1.91 10.55 -6.55
CA ILE A 92 2.51 11.15 -5.36
C ILE A 92 4.04 11.05 -5.41
N HIS A 93 4.57 9.86 -5.71
CA HIS A 93 6.01 9.58 -5.69
C HIS A 93 6.65 9.63 -7.08
N ASN A 94 6.16 10.53 -7.94
CA ASN A 94 6.63 10.76 -9.30
C ASN A 94 7.99 11.49 -9.36
N PHE A 95 9.03 10.88 -8.76
CA PHE A 95 10.36 11.47 -8.63
C PHE A 95 10.99 11.98 -9.95
N TRP A 96 10.58 11.44 -11.10
CA TRP A 96 11.06 11.87 -12.42
C TRP A 96 10.60 13.29 -12.78
N SER A 97 9.59 13.83 -12.11
CA SER A 97 9.15 15.23 -12.30
C SER A 97 9.88 16.22 -11.38
N LEU A 98 10.84 15.76 -10.57
CA LEU A 98 11.50 16.54 -9.51
C LEU A 98 12.98 16.82 -9.79
N SER A 99 13.39 16.86 -11.06
CA SER A 99 14.79 17.11 -11.43
C SER A 99 15.31 18.44 -10.84
N GLY A 100 16.34 18.34 -10.00
CA GLY A 100 16.93 19.50 -9.31
C GLY A 100 16.27 19.87 -7.98
N ASP A 101 15.20 19.17 -7.58
CA ASP A 101 14.56 19.34 -6.28
C ASP A 101 15.25 18.46 -5.21
N PRO A 102 15.60 18.99 -4.02
CA PRO A 102 16.19 18.21 -2.93
C PRO A 102 15.35 16.99 -2.49
N SER A 103 14.03 17.03 -2.70
CA SER A 103 13.12 15.94 -2.36
C SER A 103 13.12 14.78 -3.37
N GLN A 104 13.77 14.92 -4.53
CA GLN A 104 13.78 13.88 -5.58
C GLN A 104 14.24 12.51 -5.06
N ALA A 105 15.32 12.49 -4.28
CA ALA A 105 15.86 11.26 -3.71
C ALA A 105 14.89 10.61 -2.71
N HIS A 106 14.20 11.42 -1.90
CA HIS A 106 13.19 10.95 -0.96
C HIS A 106 11.99 10.33 -1.69
N GLU A 107 11.50 10.96 -2.76
CA GLU A 107 10.39 10.44 -3.56
C GLU A 107 10.77 9.16 -4.32
N MET A 108 12.00 9.09 -4.85
CA MET A 108 12.53 7.87 -5.47
C MET A 108 12.56 6.71 -4.48
N GLN A 109 13.04 6.94 -3.26
CA GLN A 109 13.08 5.89 -2.23
C GLN A 109 11.67 5.39 -1.88
N ASN A 110 10.70 6.30 -1.76
CA ASN A 110 9.31 5.91 -1.52
C ASN A 110 8.71 5.14 -2.69
N PHE A 111 8.99 5.56 -3.93
CA PHE A 111 8.55 4.85 -5.12
C PHE A 111 9.06 3.40 -5.14
N ILE A 112 10.37 3.20 -4.93
CA ILE A 112 11.00 1.87 -4.93
C ILE A 112 10.46 1.00 -3.79
N LYS A 113 10.35 1.55 -2.57
CA LYS A 113 9.75 0.85 -1.42
C LYS A 113 8.34 0.36 -1.75
N ASN A 114 7.52 1.21 -2.36
CA ASN A 114 6.16 0.86 -2.73
C ASN A 114 6.10 -0.20 -3.83
N LEU A 115 7.06 -0.25 -4.77
CA LEU A 115 7.17 -1.37 -5.71
C LEU A 115 7.45 -2.70 -5.02
N ALA A 116 8.31 -2.72 -4.00
CA ALA A 116 8.55 -3.93 -3.20
C ALA A 116 7.28 -4.38 -2.47
N ILE A 117 6.49 -3.44 -1.97
CA ILE A 117 5.20 -3.72 -1.31
C ILE A 117 4.17 -4.23 -2.32
N ALA A 118 4.11 -3.62 -3.50
CA ALA A 118 3.27 -4.07 -4.61
C ALA A 118 3.62 -5.51 -5.02
N ALA A 119 4.91 -5.86 -5.09
CA ALA A 119 5.35 -7.24 -5.32
C ALA A 119 4.89 -8.18 -4.19
N GLY A 120 5.02 -7.77 -2.93
CA GLY A 120 4.52 -8.52 -1.78
C GLY A 120 3.01 -8.78 -1.83
N LEU A 121 2.23 -7.79 -2.29
CA LEU A 121 0.78 -7.94 -2.51
C LEU A 121 0.46 -8.95 -3.62
N LEU A 122 1.18 -8.93 -4.74
CA LEU A 122 0.99 -9.93 -5.81
C LEU A 122 1.33 -11.34 -5.34
N VAL A 123 2.40 -11.49 -4.55
CA VAL A 123 2.76 -12.78 -3.93
C VAL A 123 1.67 -13.22 -2.95
N LEU A 124 1.14 -12.33 -2.12
CA LEU A 124 0.02 -12.63 -1.22
C LEU A 124 -1.24 -13.04 -1.99
N ALA A 125 -1.54 -12.35 -3.10
CA ALA A 125 -2.67 -12.67 -3.97
C ALA A 125 -2.58 -14.08 -4.57
N SER A 126 -1.37 -14.58 -4.84
CA SER A 126 -1.15 -15.96 -5.31
C SER A 126 -1.45 -17.03 -4.26
N LYS A 127 -1.48 -16.66 -2.97
CA LYS A 127 -1.73 -17.56 -1.84
C LYS A 127 -3.15 -17.49 -1.30
N GLY A 128 -3.92 -16.47 -1.68
CA GLY A 128 -5.33 -16.35 -1.32
C GLY A 128 -6.14 -17.48 -1.97
N LYS A 129 -6.49 -18.49 -1.16
CA LYS A 129 -7.63 -19.36 -1.44
C LYS A 129 -8.86 -18.56 -1.01
N ASP A 130 -9.43 -17.83 -1.95
CA ASP A 130 -10.83 -17.40 -1.80
C ASP A 130 -11.72 -18.64 -1.90
#